data_AF-A0A534ISS5-F1
#
_entry.id   AF-A0A534ISS5-F1
#
_cell.length_a   1.000
_cell.length_b   1.000
_cell.length_c   1.000
_cell.angle_alpha   90.00
_cell.angle_beta   90.00
_cell.angle_gamma   90.00
#
_symmetry.space_group_name_H-M   'P 1'
#
loop_
_entity.id
_entity.type
_entity.pdbx_description
1 polymer ?
#
loop_
_entity_poly.entity_id
_entity_poly.type
_entity_poly.pdbx_seq_one_letter_code
_entity_poly.pdbx_strand_id
1 'polypeptide(L)' 'DMNKHLGMVDAILDGRDWILGEPSLADCGIYGSLSPLLTAGEKIPKEFPRLANWVTRVQKLG' A
#
# COMPACT_ATOMS: atom_id res chain seq x y z
N ASP A 1 10.72 -2.43 -12.28
CA ASP A 1 10.62 -3.66 -11.48
C ASP A 1 9.51 -3.45 -10.46
N MET A 2 8.48 -4.30 -10.48
CA MET A 2 7.32 -4.19 -9.60
C MET A 2 7.75 -4.25 -8.12
N ASN A 3 8.64 -5.18 -7.76
CA ASN A 3 9.09 -5.35 -6.38
C ASN A 3 9.83 -4.12 -5.86
N LYS A 4 10.56 -3.42 -6.74
CA LYS A 4 11.18 -2.14 -6.39
C LYS A 4 10.14 -1.10 -5.98
N HIS A 5 9.05 -0.97 -6.73
CA HIS A 5 8.00 0.02 -6.42
C HIS A 5 7.19 -0.36 -5.18
N LEU A 6 6.88 -1.65 -5.00
CA LEU A 6 6.25 -2.15 -3.77
C LEU A 6 7.14 -1.88 -2.55
N GLY A 7 8.44 -2.16 -2.66
CA GLY A 7 9.41 -1.89 -1.60
C GLY A 7 9.55 -0.41 -1.25
N MET A 8 9.40 0.50 -2.22
CA MET A 8 9.40 1.95 -1.94
C MET A 8 8.21 2.35 -1.07
N VAL A 9 7.01 1.82 -1.35
CA VAL A 9 5.83 2.12 -0.54
C VAL A 9 5.95 1.49 0.85
N ASP A 10 6.43 0.25 0.94
CA ASP A 10 6.68 -0.42 2.23
C ASP A 10 7.67 0.38 3.11
N ALA A 11 8.70 0.97 2.51
CA ALA A 11 9.68 1.80 3.20
C ALA A 11 9.12 3.17 3.64
N ILE A 12 8.23 3.79 2.85
CA ILE A 12 7.54 5.03 3.26
C ILE A 12 6.72 4.82 4.53
N LEU A 13 6.16 3.62 4.68
CA LEU A 13 5.35 3.22 5.83
C LEU A 13 6.19 2.79 7.04
N ASP A 14 7.51 2.93 7.00
CA ASP A 14 8.34 2.58 8.15
C ASP A 14 8.05 3.50 9.34
N GLY A 15 7.57 2.91 10.43
CA GLY A 15 7.09 3.62 11.62
C GLY A 15 5.79 4.42 11.41
N ARG A 16 5.04 4.20 10.32
CA ARG A 16 3.81 4.96 10.01
C ARG A 16 2.69 4.05 9.52
N ASP A 17 1.45 4.43 9.85
CA ASP A 17 0.25 3.72 9.40
C ASP A 17 -0.31 4.23 8.07
N TRP A 18 0.08 5.43 7.66
CA TRP A 18 -0.40 6.15 6.46
C TRP A 18 0.77 6.85 5.77
N ILE A 19 0.62 7.15 4.49
CA ILE A 19 1.69 7.71 3.65
C ILE A 19 2.23 9.03 4.21
N LEU A 20 1.34 9.90 4.72
CA LEU A 20 1.71 11.18 5.33
C LEU A 20 1.61 11.17 6.87
N GLY A 21 1.49 9.99 7.48
CA GLY A 21 1.32 9.82 8.93
C GLY A 21 -0.14 9.87 9.40
N GLU A 22 -1.04 10.46 8.61
CA GLU A 22 -2.48 10.49 8.81
C GLU A 22 -3.22 10.12 7.51
N PRO A 23 -4.49 9.65 7.57
CA PRO A 23 -5.25 9.29 6.37
C PRO A 23 -5.40 10.50 5.45
N SER A 24 -5.02 10.36 4.18
CA SER A 24 -4.98 11.49 3.25
C SER A 24 -5.25 11.08 1.79
N LEU A 25 -5.37 12.08 0.91
CA LEU A 25 -5.45 11.84 -0.54
C LEU A 25 -4.23 11.11 -1.11
N ALA A 26 -3.07 11.20 -0.44
CA ALA A 26 -1.88 10.47 -0.86
C ALA A 26 -2.09 8.95 -0.80
N ASP A 27 -2.82 8.47 0.19
CA ASP A 27 -3.17 7.05 0.32
C ASP A 27 -4.07 6.59 -0.83
N CYS A 28 -5.09 7.40 -1.17
CA CYS A 28 -5.96 7.13 -2.32
C CYS A 28 -5.19 7.09 -3.64
N GLY A 29 -4.27 8.03 -3.85
CA GLY A 29 -3.47 8.09 -5.07
C GLY A 29 -2.55 6.87 -5.24
N ILE A 30 -1.84 6.49 -4.20
CA ILE A 30 -0.95 5.33 -4.22
C ILE A 30 -1.78 4.03 -4.32
N TYR A 31 -2.86 3.91 -3.55
CA TYR A 31 -3.74 2.73 -3.60
C TYR A 31 -4.39 2.58 -4.97
N GLY A 32 -4.81 3.67 -5.59
CA GLY A 32 -5.36 3.67 -6.95
C GLY A 32 -4.42 3.08 -7.99
N SER A 33 -3.10 3.22 -7.81
CA SER A 33 -2.11 2.59 -8.69
C SER A 33 -1.95 1.08 -8.47
N LEU A 34 -2.23 0.59 -7.25
CA LEU A 34 -2.15 -0.82 -6.85
C LEU A 34 -3.46 -1.59 -7.08
N SER A 35 -4.59 -0.89 -7.01
CA SER A 35 -5.93 -1.50 -7.00
C SER A 35 -6.23 -2.39 -8.22
N PRO A 36 -5.75 -2.12 -9.46
CA PRO A 36 -6.00 -3.01 -10.59
C PRO A 36 -5.33 -4.37 -10.42
N LEU A 37 -4.11 -4.41 -9.87
CA LEU A 37 -3.40 -5.66 -9.59
C LEU A 37 -4.13 -6.47 -8.52
N LEU A 38 -4.53 -5.82 -7.42
CA LEU A 38 -5.28 -6.45 -6.35
C LEU A 38 -6.63 -6.98 -6.84
N THR A 39 -7.31 -6.23 -7.72
CA THR A 39 -8.57 -6.65 -8.36
C THR A 39 -8.37 -7.84 -9.28
N ALA A 40 -7.23 -7.93 -9.97
CA ALA A 40 -6.85 -9.08 -10.79
C ALA A 40 -6.47 -10.33 -9.97
N GLY A 41 -6.43 -10.23 -8.64
CA GLY A 41 -6.11 -11.34 -7.73
C GLY A 41 -4.64 -11.44 -7.34
N GLU A 42 -3.79 -10.50 -7.78
CA GLU A 42 -2.41 -10.42 -7.34
C GLU A 42 -2.35 -10.11 -5.84
N LYS A 43 -1.35 -10.69 -5.17
CA LYS A 43 -1.16 -10.54 -3.73
C LYS A 43 0.06 -9.69 -3.44
N ILE A 44 0.01 -8.99 -2.31
CA ILE A 44 1.20 -8.32 -1.77
C ILE A 44 2.23 -9.40 -1.38
N PRO A 45 3.47 -9.33 -1.90
CA PRO A 45 4.55 -10.23 -1.50
C PRO A 45 4.81 -10.19 0.02
N LYS A 46 5.20 -11.32 0.60
CA LYS A 46 5.33 -11.49 2.05
C LYS A 46 6.44 -10.64 2.66
N GLU A 47 7.42 -10.25 1.86
CA GLU A 47 8.53 -9.37 2.21
C GLU A 47 8.11 -7.91 2.43
N PHE A 48 6.86 -7.52 2.09
CA PHE A 48 6.34 -6.17 2.27
C PHE A 48 5.17 -6.12 3.26
N PRO A 49 5.41 -6.43 4.56
CA PRO A 49 4.35 -6.55 5.55
C PRO A 49 3.69 -5.21 5.89
N ARG A 50 4.40 -4.08 5.82
CA ARG A 50 3.83 -2.75 6.09
C ARG A 50 2.89 -2.35 4.96
N LEU A 51 3.29 -2.61 3.71
CA LEU A 51 2.43 -2.43 2.55
C LEU A 51 1.16 -3.26 2.65
N ALA A 52 1.26 -4.55 3.03
CA ALA A 52 0.09 -5.42 3.19
C ALA A 52 -0.88 -4.90 4.27
N ASN A 53 -0.35 -4.43 5.40
CA ASN A 53 -1.14 -3.84 6.49
C ASN A 53 -1.82 -2.54 6.03
N TRP A 54 -1.10 -1.68 5.33
CA TRP A 54 -1.64 -0.44 4.78
C TRP A 54 -2.73 -0.69 3.73
N VAL A 55 -2.53 -1.64 2.80
CA VAL A 55 -3.58 -2.05 1.83
C VAL A 55 -4.85 -2.48 2.55
N THR A 56 -4.71 -3.34 3.57
CA THR A 56 -5.84 -3.80 4.39
C THR A 56 -6.54 -2.64 5.08
N ARG A 57 -5.78 -1.64 5.54
CA ARG A 57 -6.32 -0.46 6.20
C ARG A 57 -7.09 0.44 5.24
N VAL A 58 -6.54 0.72 4.05
CA VAL A 58 -7.21 1.52 3.01
C VAL A 58 -8.51 0.83 2.57
N GLN A 59 -8.50 -0.48 2.38
CA GLN A 59 -9.69 -1.27 2.02
C GLN A 59 -10.82 -1.22 3.06
N LYS A 60 -10.52 -0.87 4.32
CA LYS A 60 -11.52 -0.72 5.39
C LYS A 60 -12.10 0.69 5.49
N LEU A 61 -11.59 1.66 4.73
CA LEU A 61 -12.14 3.02 4.72
C LEU A 61 -13.47 3.12 3.93
N GLY A 62 -13.84 2.08 3.18
CA GLY A 62 -15.07 1.99 2.38
C GLY A 62 -15.81 0.69 2.60
#